data_AF-A0A2I1G6Y3-F1
#
_entry.id   AF-A0A2I1G6Y3-F1
#
_cell.length_a   1.000
_cell.length_b   1.000
_cell.length_c   1.000
_cell.angle_alpha   90.00
_cell.angle_beta   90.00
_cell.angle_gamma   90.00
#
_symmetry.space_group_name_H-M   'P 1'
#
loop_
_entity.id
_entity.type
_entity.pdbx_description
1 polymer ?
#
loop_
_entity_poly.entity_id
_entity_poly.type
_entity_poly.pdbx_seq_one_letter_code
_entity_poly.pdbx_strand_id
1 'polypeptide(L)'
;MELPKYNGNIHPEEWLKQVQTHCYLKGIENETQILKICKLVIDSTIIIPKEINSFDELIKSLKSHTTFTIFKNSCKRKLQLMKYNPEKEENYTASFLANFRSLCNYAEINDPDELKTLLINSYSNDFFKIEFAKRVDNIDLKESPYYIDEIVKLFNEVVLDELKIIKYDTLIALKHVTTGRYLSSCDINYQTGSRRNIVFAGEKFYNSHSIWLLTKIKSHKLNQQNMVFYNDEFHFRHKETNNLFWLSYSYKSPTTGQSEAFCNYETYDVCWQIINLESKNRTHNDNNTLYVNSKDIIKLKIIGDGQDLYLRSHDFTFTINDETFQEVVGHEDRIGANDEWCIELIE
;
A
#
# COMPACT_ATOMS: atom_id res chain seq x y z
N MET A 1 26.34 -24.85 -25.77
CA MET A 1 24.91 -24.49 -25.70
C MET A 1 24.19 -25.40 -26.67
N GLU A 2 23.16 -26.12 -26.24
CA GLU A 2 22.35 -26.95 -27.13
C GLU A 2 21.39 -26.08 -27.93
N LEU A 3 21.01 -26.52 -29.12
CA LEU A 3 20.06 -25.81 -29.98
C LEU A 3 18.63 -26.01 -29.41
N PRO A 4 17.84 -24.95 -29.20
CA PRO A 4 16.55 -25.06 -28.51
C PRO A 4 15.53 -25.80 -29.38
N LYS A 5 14.98 -26.89 -28.84
CA LYS A 5 13.98 -27.74 -29.51
C LYS A 5 12.57 -27.20 -29.30
N TYR A 6 11.75 -27.15 -30.34
CA TYR A 6 10.32 -26.83 -30.21
C TYR A 6 9.50 -28.10 -29.95
N ASN A 7 8.96 -28.22 -28.74
CA ASN A 7 8.06 -29.31 -28.34
C ASN A 7 6.65 -28.80 -27.97
N GLY A 8 6.36 -27.54 -28.28
CA GLY A 8 5.09 -26.90 -27.95
C GLY A 8 4.94 -26.43 -26.51
N ASN A 9 6.02 -26.34 -25.71
CA ASN A 9 5.98 -25.82 -24.34
C ASN A 9 6.43 -24.35 -24.19
N ILE A 10 6.58 -23.64 -25.32
CA ILE A 10 7.09 -22.27 -25.42
C ILE A 10 6.34 -21.55 -26.55
N HIS A 11 6.20 -20.24 -26.45
CA HIS A 11 5.61 -19.43 -27.51
C HIS A 11 6.46 -19.49 -28.79
N PRO A 12 5.89 -19.73 -29.99
CA PRO A 12 6.65 -19.90 -31.23
C PRO A 12 7.61 -18.75 -31.55
N GLU A 13 7.21 -17.50 -31.32
CA GLU A 13 8.07 -16.33 -31.54
C GLU A 13 9.25 -16.28 -30.57
N GLU A 14 9.04 -16.66 -29.30
CA GLU A 14 10.12 -16.68 -28.31
C GLU A 14 11.10 -17.81 -28.58
N TRP A 15 10.59 -18.98 -28.98
CA TRP A 15 11.43 -20.07 -29.43
C TRP A 15 12.25 -19.68 -30.67
N LEU A 16 11.63 -19.05 -31.67
CA LEU A 16 12.33 -18.59 -32.87
C LEU A 16 13.45 -17.61 -32.52
N LYS A 17 13.20 -16.64 -31.62
CA LYS A 17 14.23 -15.72 -31.12
C LYS A 17 15.40 -16.46 -30.48
N GLN A 18 15.15 -17.52 -29.71
CA GLN A 18 16.21 -18.34 -29.11
C GLN A 18 17.03 -19.07 -30.19
N VAL A 19 16.38 -19.64 -31.22
CA VAL A 19 17.07 -20.28 -32.34
C VAL A 19 17.90 -19.26 -33.14
N GLN A 20 17.33 -18.11 -33.46
CA GLN A 20 18.01 -17.02 -34.18
C GLN A 20 19.23 -16.54 -33.40
N THR A 21 19.09 -16.28 -32.10
CA THR A 21 20.20 -15.89 -31.21
C THR A 21 21.31 -16.93 -31.26
N HIS A 22 20.97 -18.22 -31.20
CA HIS A 22 21.95 -19.29 -31.31
C HIS A 22 22.66 -19.30 -32.68
N CYS A 23 21.92 -19.11 -33.76
CA CYS A 23 22.47 -19.07 -35.12
C CYS A 23 23.43 -17.89 -35.32
N TYR A 24 23.06 -16.69 -34.86
CA TYR A 24 23.91 -15.50 -34.93
C TYR A 24 25.20 -15.66 -34.13
N LEU A 25 25.14 -16.26 -32.94
CA LEU A 25 26.34 -16.60 -32.15
C LEU A 25 27.27 -17.61 -32.85
N LYS A 26 26.77 -18.32 -33.87
CA LYS A 26 27.52 -19.26 -34.71
C LYS A 26 27.88 -18.70 -36.08
N GLY A 27 27.62 -17.42 -36.35
CA GLY A 27 27.90 -16.76 -37.62
C GLY A 27 26.95 -17.18 -38.75
N ILE A 28 25.79 -17.76 -38.42
CA ILE A 28 24.76 -18.12 -39.40
C ILE A 28 23.77 -16.96 -39.47
N GLU A 29 23.88 -16.16 -40.52
CA GLU A 29 23.04 -14.96 -40.73
C GLU A 29 21.98 -15.15 -41.82
N ASN A 30 22.13 -16.19 -42.66
CA ASN A 30 21.22 -16.43 -43.77
C ASN A 30 19.87 -16.97 -43.28
N GLU A 31 18.79 -16.21 -43.48
CA GLU A 31 17.44 -16.58 -43.03
C GLU A 31 16.97 -17.93 -43.58
N THR A 32 17.28 -18.25 -44.84
CA THR A 32 16.91 -19.54 -45.44
C THR A 32 17.61 -20.72 -44.75
N GLN A 33 18.87 -20.54 -44.33
CA GLN A 33 19.59 -21.54 -43.54
C GLN A 33 18.99 -21.67 -42.13
N ILE A 34 18.70 -20.55 -41.47
CA ILE A 34 18.06 -20.54 -40.14
C ILE A 34 16.69 -21.23 -40.20
N LEU A 35 15.90 -20.99 -41.24
CA LEU A 35 14.60 -21.64 -41.43
C LEU A 35 14.73 -23.16 -41.61
N LYS A 36 15.74 -23.63 -42.35
CA LYS A 36 16.04 -25.07 -42.46
C LYS A 36 16.40 -25.66 -41.10
N ILE A 37 17.21 -24.96 -40.30
CA ILE A 37 17.56 -25.37 -38.93
C ILE A 37 16.29 -25.46 -38.07
N CYS A 38 15.43 -24.45 -38.11
CA CYS A 38 14.17 -24.43 -37.37
C CYS A 38 13.32 -25.67 -37.66
N LYS A 39 13.20 -26.08 -38.93
CA LYS A 39 12.45 -27.29 -39.33
C LYS A 39 13.03 -28.57 -38.72
N LEU A 40 14.35 -28.65 -38.55
CA LEU A 40 15.03 -29.83 -38.00
C LEU A 40 14.90 -29.95 -36.48
N VAL A 41 14.68 -28.85 -35.77
CA VAL A 41 14.57 -28.82 -34.30
C VAL A 41 13.13 -28.75 -33.78
N ILE A 42 12.15 -28.97 -34.64
CA ILE A 42 10.76 -29.22 -34.22
C ILE A 42 10.64 -30.68 -33.80
N ASP A 43 9.97 -30.91 -32.69
CA ASP A 43 9.68 -32.27 -32.23
C ASP A 43 8.90 -33.05 -33.30
N SER A 44 9.32 -34.28 -33.58
CA SER A 44 8.73 -35.11 -34.63
C SER A 44 7.24 -35.42 -34.42
N THR A 45 6.72 -35.25 -33.21
CA THR A 45 5.28 -35.39 -32.90
C THR A 45 4.45 -34.18 -33.35
N ILE A 46 5.08 -33.06 -33.69
CA ILE A 46 4.44 -31.82 -34.16
C ILE A 46 4.51 -31.78 -35.68
N ILE A 47 3.40 -32.12 -36.31
CA ILE A 47 3.31 -32.20 -37.77
C ILE A 47 2.99 -30.80 -38.31
N ILE A 48 3.90 -30.29 -39.16
CA ILE A 48 3.75 -29.01 -39.87
C ILE A 48 3.71 -29.23 -41.39
N PRO A 49 3.13 -28.29 -42.17
CA PRO A 49 3.18 -28.33 -43.63
C PRO A 49 4.62 -28.45 -44.16
N LYS A 50 4.80 -29.20 -45.25
CA LYS A 50 6.12 -29.40 -45.87
C LYS A 50 6.65 -28.11 -46.53
N GLU A 51 5.75 -27.34 -47.13
CA GLU A 51 6.04 -26.08 -47.78
C GLU A 51 5.86 -24.93 -46.77
N ILE A 52 6.99 -24.44 -46.26
CA ILE A 52 7.10 -23.27 -45.38
C ILE A 52 8.34 -22.51 -45.84
N ASN A 53 8.15 -21.29 -46.32
CA ASN A 53 9.18 -20.50 -46.99
C ASN A 53 9.59 -19.25 -46.20
N SER A 54 8.88 -18.91 -45.13
CA SER A 54 9.17 -17.77 -44.25
C SER A 54 9.03 -18.12 -42.77
N PHE A 55 9.57 -17.26 -41.90
CA PHE A 55 9.36 -17.36 -40.46
C PHE A 55 7.90 -17.13 -40.05
N ASP A 56 7.18 -16.24 -40.74
CA ASP A 56 5.77 -15.98 -40.48
C ASP A 56 4.90 -17.19 -40.78
N GLU A 57 5.15 -17.87 -41.91
CA GLU A 57 4.47 -19.12 -42.26
C GLU A 57 4.79 -20.22 -41.23
N LEU A 58 6.03 -20.28 -40.73
CA LEU A 58 6.42 -21.21 -39.68
C LEU A 58 5.66 -20.93 -38.38
N ILE A 59 5.69 -19.69 -37.89
CA ILE A 59 5.01 -19.27 -36.66
C ILE A 59 3.52 -19.57 -36.78
N LYS A 60 2.88 -19.20 -37.90
CA LYS A 60 1.46 -19.46 -38.14
C LYS A 60 1.15 -20.96 -38.11
N SER A 61 2.00 -21.78 -38.71
CA SER A 61 1.86 -23.25 -38.69
C SER A 61 1.98 -23.80 -37.26
N LEU A 62 2.98 -23.35 -36.50
CA LEU A 62 3.20 -23.76 -35.11
C LEU A 62 2.06 -23.31 -34.18
N LYS A 63 1.55 -22.08 -34.35
CA LYS A 63 0.39 -21.56 -33.60
C LYS A 63 -0.90 -22.30 -33.93
N SER A 64 -1.05 -22.81 -35.15
CA SER A 64 -2.23 -23.60 -35.55
C SER A 64 -2.24 -25.02 -34.98
N HIS A 65 -1.11 -25.53 -34.50
CA HIS A 65 -1.02 -26.88 -33.94
C HIS A 65 -1.60 -26.96 -32.52
N THR A 66 -2.26 -28.07 -32.18
CA THR A 66 -2.95 -28.27 -30.88
C THR A 66 -2.04 -28.07 -29.66
N THR A 67 -0.75 -28.38 -29.78
CA THR A 67 0.22 -28.18 -28.68
C THR A 67 0.34 -26.71 -28.28
N PHE A 68 0.27 -25.77 -29.22
CA PHE A 68 0.30 -24.35 -28.90
C PHE A 68 -0.95 -23.92 -28.13
N THR A 69 -2.14 -24.40 -28.54
CA THR A 69 -3.38 -24.15 -27.81
C THR A 69 -3.31 -24.68 -26.38
N ILE A 70 -2.73 -25.87 -26.16
CA ILE A 70 -2.53 -26.44 -24.82
C ILE A 70 -1.57 -25.58 -24.00
N PHE A 71 -0.45 -25.14 -24.58
CA PHE A 71 0.50 -24.23 -23.92
C PHE A 71 -0.14 -22.90 -23.53
N LYS A 72 -0.84 -22.25 -24.47
CA LYS A 72 -1.59 -21.02 -24.26
C LYS A 72 -2.58 -21.15 -23.10
N ASN A 73 -3.38 -22.23 -23.08
CA ASN A 73 -4.32 -22.52 -21.99
C ASN A 73 -3.60 -22.78 -20.65
N SER A 74 -2.43 -23.41 -20.67
CA SER A 74 -1.60 -23.59 -19.47
C SER A 74 -1.13 -22.25 -18.91
N CYS A 75 -0.69 -21.32 -19.75
CA CYS A 75 -0.34 -19.95 -19.36
C CYS A 75 -1.54 -19.21 -18.76
N LYS A 76 -2.73 -19.29 -19.37
CA LYS A 76 -3.98 -18.72 -18.81
C LYS A 76 -4.29 -19.29 -17.42
N ARG A 77 -4.18 -20.61 -17.25
CA ARG A 77 -4.39 -21.26 -15.94
C ARG A 77 -3.37 -20.79 -14.90
N LYS A 78 -2.10 -20.61 -15.28
CA LYS A 78 -1.09 -20.04 -14.39
C LYS A 78 -1.47 -18.63 -13.95
N LEU A 79 -1.86 -17.75 -14.87
CA LEU A 79 -2.31 -16.38 -14.57
C LEU A 79 -3.47 -16.36 -13.57
N GLN A 80 -4.49 -17.21 -13.77
CA GLN A 80 -5.65 -17.31 -12.86
C GLN A 80 -5.27 -17.75 -11.43
N LEU A 81 -4.17 -18.50 -11.29
CA LEU A 81 -3.67 -19.00 -10.01
C LEU A 81 -2.61 -18.10 -9.39
N MET A 82 -2.09 -17.11 -10.13
CA MET A 82 -1.08 -16.18 -9.60
C MET A 82 -1.63 -15.44 -8.39
N LYS A 83 -0.78 -15.31 -7.37
CA LYS A 83 -1.08 -14.53 -6.17
C LYS A 83 0.05 -13.56 -5.89
N TYR A 84 -0.29 -12.29 -5.79
CA TYR A 84 0.60 -11.26 -5.32
C TYR A 84 0.58 -11.25 -3.78
N ASN A 85 1.76 -11.33 -3.18
CA ASN A 85 1.95 -11.16 -1.74
C ASN A 85 3.19 -10.29 -1.53
N PRO A 86 3.03 -9.03 -1.07
CA PRO A 86 4.14 -8.10 -0.91
C PRO A 86 5.16 -8.52 0.17
N GLU A 87 4.80 -9.43 1.08
CA GLU A 87 5.66 -9.87 2.20
C GLU A 87 6.62 -11.02 1.83
N LYS A 88 6.47 -11.63 0.65
CA LYS A 88 7.32 -12.76 0.23
C LYS A 88 8.43 -12.27 -0.70
N GLU A 89 9.68 -12.55 -0.35
CA GLU A 89 10.87 -12.13 -1.12
C GLU A 89 10.86 -12.58 -2.60
N GLU A 90 10.27 -13.74 -2.91
CA GLU A 90 10.11 -14.22 -4.30
C GLU A 90 9.05 -13.43 -5.11
N ASN A 91 8.27 -12.57 -4.45
CA ASN A 91 7.14 -11.81 -5.00
C ASN A 91 7.37 -10.28 -4.95
N TYR A 92 8.62 -9.82 -5.09
CA TYR A 92 8.85 -8.41 -5.38
C TYR A 92 7.96 -7.96 -6.54
N THR A 93 7.37 -6.76 -6.42
CA THR A 93 6.39 -6.24 -7.37
C THR A 93 6.91 -6.30 -8.81
N ALA A 94 8.19 -5.99 -9.03
CA ALA A 94 8.84 -6.10 -10.34
C ALA A 94 8.84 -7.54 -10.89
N SER A 95 9.24 -8.53 -10.09
CA SER A 95 9.28 -9.95 -10.49
C SER A 95 7.89 -10.49 -10.79
N PHE A 96 6.92 -10.16 -9.93
CA PHE A 96 5.51 -10.53 -10.12
C PHE A 96 4.97 -9.96 -11.45
N LEU A 97 5.15 -8.65 -11.67
CA LEU A 97 4.65 -7.97 -12.87
C LEU A 97 5.38 -8.41 -14.14
N ALA A 98 6.68 -8.70 -14.08
CA ALA A 98 7.42 -9.26 -15.21
C ALA A 98 6.87 -10.63 -15.60
N ASN A 99 6.67 -11.53 -14.62
CA ASN A 99 6.14 -12.86 -14.88
C ASN A 99 4.69 -12.81 -15.38
N PHE A 100 3.87 -11.91 -14.82
CA PHE A 100 2.52 -11.62 -15.30
C PHE A 100 2.53 -11.21 -16.79
N ARG A 101 3.36 -10.22 -17.16
CA ARG A 101 3.49 -9.74 -18.55
C ARG A 101 3.93 -10.86 -19.50
N SER A 102 4.93 -11.66 -19.12
CA SER A 102 5.38 -12.79 -19.92
C SER A 102 4.26 -13.81 -20.15
N LEU A 103 3.52 -14.17 -19.09
CA LEU A 103 2.41 -15.10 -19.21
C LEU A 103 1.25 -14.54 -20.05
N CYS A 104 0.93 -13.25 -19.95
CA CYS A 104 -0.06 -12.60 -20.79
C CYS A 104 0.33 -12.65 -22.27
N ASN A 105 1.59 -12.34 -22.59
CA ASN A 105 2.12 -12.46 -23.94
C ASN A 105 2.04 -13.91 -24.47
N TYR A 106 2.45 -14.89 -23.66
CA TYR A 106 2.40 -16.31 -24.04
C TYR A 106 0.98 -16.85 -24.20
N ALA A 107 0.05 -16.29 -23.43
CA ALA A 107 -1.37 -16.61 -23.51
C ALA A 107 -2.11 -15.81 -24.60
N GLU A 108 -1.42 -14.90 -25.30
CA GLU A 108 -1.99 -13.93 -26.25
C GLU A 108 -3.22 -13.19 -25.65
N ILE A 109 -3.09 -12.72 -24.41
CA ILE A 109 -4.10 -11.91 -23.73
C ILE A 109 -3.82 -10.44 -24.00
N ASN A 110 -4.68 -9.83 -24.81
CA ASN A 110 -4.59 -8.43 -25.20
C ASN A 110 -5.85 -7.64 -24.81
N ASP A 111 -6.81 -8.24 -24.13
CA ASP A 111 -8.02 -7.53 -23.70
C ASP A 111 -7.77 -6.78 -22.38
N PRO A 112 -7.95 -5.45 -22.33
CA PRO A 112 -7.71 -4.67 -21.11
C PRO A 112 -8.56 -5.12 -19.91
N ASP A 113 -9.81 -5.52 -20.14
CA ASP A 113 -10.73 -5.98 -19.08
C ASP A 113 -10.31 -7.35 -18.52
N GLU A 114 -9.82 -8.26 -19.38
CA GLU A 114 -9.21 -9.53 -18.98
C GLU A 114 -7.96 -9.28 -18.11
N LEU A 115 -7.07 -8.37 -18.52
CA LEU A 115 -5.87 -8.00 -17.75
C LEU A 115 -6.22 -7.42 -16.38
N LYS A 116 -7.16 -6.45 -16.35
CA LYS A 116 -7.67 -5.83 -15.12
C LYS A 116 -8.20 -6.90 -14.16
N THR A 117 -9.05 -7.80 -14.67
CA THR A 117 -9.66 -8.87 -13.88
C THR A 117 -8.62 -9.82 -13.30
N LEU A 118 -7.60 -10.21 -14.08
CA LEU A 118 -6.53 -11.09 -13.61
C LEU A 118 -5.70 -10.43 -12.50
N LEU A 119 -5.33 -9.16 -12.65
CA LEU A 119 -4.57 -8.42 -11.63
C LEU A 119 -5.37 -8.22 -10.35
N ILE A 120 -6.65 -7.83 -10.44
CA ILE A 120 -7.56 -7.71 -9.29
C ILE A 120 -7.65 -9.04 -8.51
N ASN A 121 -7.79 -10.16 -9.23
CA ASN A 121 -7.90 -11.48 -8.61
C ASN A 121 -6.58 -12.01 -8.04
N SER A 122 -5.46 -11.43 -8.46
CA SER A 122 -4.14 -11.82 -7.98
C SER A 122 -3.84 -11.29 -6.58
N TYR A 123 -4.44 -10.16 -6.16
CA TYR A 123 -4.15 -9.54 -4.88
C TYR A 123 -5.36 -9.50 -3.95
N SER A 124 -5.27 -10.22 -2.82
CA SER A 124 -6.33 -10.30 -1.81
C SER A 124 -6.36 -9.07 -0.88
N ASN A 125 -6.50 -7.88 -1.46
CA ASN A 125 -6.59 -6.62 -0.73
C ASN A 125 -7.67 -5.72 -1.33
N ASP A 126 -8.75 -5.46 -0.59
CA ASP A 126 -9.90 -4.68 -1.06
C ASP A 126 -9.60 -3.20 -1.34
N PHE A 127 -8.75 -2.50 -0.56
CA PHE A 127 -8.25 -1.18 -0.94
C PHE A 127 -7.64 -1.23 -2.34
N PHE A 128 -6.73 -2.17 -2.56
CA PHE A 128 -6.10 -2.35 -3.87
C PHE A 128 -7.16 -2.62 -4.94
N LYS A 129 -8.07 -3.57 -4.73
CA LYS A 129 -9.10 -3.91 -5.73
C LYS A 129 -9.96 -2.71 -6.12
N ILE A 130 -10.40 -1.93 -5.13
CA ILE A 130 -11.25 -0.74 -5.35
C ILE A 130 -10.45 0.35 -6.07
N GLU A 131 -9.28 0.70 -5.54
CA GLU A 131 -8.49 1.82 -6.04
C GLU A 131 -7.90 1.52 -7.42
N PHE A 132 -7.38 0.30 -7.62
CA PHE A 132 -6.87 -0.14 -8.91
C PHE A 132 -7.98 -0.18 -9.97
N ALA A 133 -9.15 -0.77 -9.66
CA ALA A 133 -10.25 -0.82 -10.61
C ALA A 133 -10.68 0.60 -11.04
N LYS A 134 -10.84 1.50 -10.08
CA LYS A 134 -11.19 2.91 -10.30
C LYS A 134 -10.17 3.63 -11.17
N ARG A 135 -8.87 3.49 -10.88
CA ARG A 135 -7.81 4.16 -11.66
C ARG A 135 -7.73 3.65 -13.09
N VAL A 136 -7.89 2.34 -13.30
CA VAL A 136 -7.91 1.73 -14.63
C VAL A 136 -9.12 2.22 -15.43
N ASP A 137 -10.31 2.33 -14.82
CA ASP A 137 -11.54 2.79 -15.47
C ASP A 137 -11.49 4.27 -15.92
N ASN A 138 -10.58 5.06 -15.33
CA ASN A 138 -10.39 6.47 -15.68
C ASN A 138 -9.41 6.70 -16.85
N ILE A 139 -8.78 5.65 -17.37
CA ILE A 139 -7.86 5.73 -18.51
C ILE A 139 -8.60 5.34 -19.79
N ASP A 140 -8.41 6.10 -20.87
CA ASP A 140 -8.84 5.67 -22.19
C ASP A 140 -7.85 4.66 -22.79
N LEU A 141 -8.00 3.40 -22.38
CA LEU A 141 -7.11 2.30 -22.78
C LEU A 141 -7.25 1.93 -24.26
N LYS A 142 -8.30 2.38 -24.95
CA LYS A 142 -8.55 2.02 -26.36
C LYS A 142 -7.72 2.84 -27.34
N GLU A 143 -7.17 3.98 -26.90
CA GLU A 143 -6.32 4.84 -27.74
C GLU A 143 -4.82 4.69 -27.46
N SER A 144 -4.42 4.01 -26.37
CA SER A 144 -3.01 3.84 -26.01
C SER A 144 -2.43 2.52 -26.57
N PRO A 145 -1.41 2.56 -27.46
CA PRO A 145 -0.70 1.36 -27.88
C PRO A 145 0.14 0.73 -26.75
N TYR A 146 0.24 1.40 -25.60
CA TYR A 146 1.00 0.98 -24.41
C TYR A 146 0.11 0.74 -23.18
N TYR A 147 -1.19 0.50 -23.37
CA TYR A 147 -2.16 0.30 -22.29
C TYR A 147 -1.74 -0.79 -21.27
N ILE A 148 -1.04 -1.85 -21.70
CA ILE A 148 -0.52 -2.89 -20.80
C ILE A 148 0.49 -2.29 -19.81
N ASP A 149 1.39 -1.43 -20.29
CA ASP A 149 2.41 -0.80 -19.46
C ASP A 149 1.78 0.20 -18.48
N GLU A 150 0.73 0.90 -18.90
CA GLU A 150 -0.06 1.79 -18.04
C GLU A 150 -0.78 1.01 -16.93
N ILE A 151 -1.46 -0.09 -17.26
CA ILE A 151 -2.13 -0.96 -16.27
C ILE A 151 -1.12 -1.53 -15.26
N VAL A 152 0.04 -2.01 -15.74
CA VAL A 152 1.10 -2.55 -14.89
C VAL A 152 1.71 -1.46 -13.99
N LYS A 153 1.88 -0.25 -14.52
CA LYS A 153 2.34 0.91 -13.74
C LYS A 153 1.35 1.27 -12.65
N LEU A 154 0.04 1.35 -12.97
CA LEU A 154 -1.01 1.60 -11.99
C LEU A 154 -1.03 0.55 -10.87
N PHE A 155 -0.82 -0.73 -11.20
CA PHE A 155 -0.71 -1.78 -10.18
C PHE A 155 0.37 -1.43 -9.16
N ASN A 156 1.57 -1.09 -9.64
CA ASN A 156 2.70 -0.74 -8.78
C ASN A 156 2.41 0.53 -7.96
N GLU A 157 1.82 1.56 -8.56
CA GLU A 157 1.45 2.80 -7.86
C GLU A 157 0.44 2.55 -6.73
N VAL A 158 -0.61 1.78 -6.98
CA VAL A 158 -1.62 1.47 -5.95
C VAL A 158 -1.04 0.64 -4.81
N VAL A 159 -0.16 -0.32 -5.12
CA VAL A 159 0.59 -1.07 -4.09
C VAL A 159 1.45 -0.14 -3.25
N LEU A 160 2.17 0.81 -3.86
CA LEU A 160 3.00 1.77 -3.13
C LEU A 160 2.16 2.74 -2.27
N ASP A 161 0.97 3.11 -2.75
CA ASP A 161 0.05 3.95 -1.97
C ASP A 161 -0.49 3.20 -0.75
N GLU A 162 -0.76 1.90 -0.87
CA GLU A 162 -1.20 1.06 0.26
C GLU A 162 -0.18 1.05 1.40
N LEU A 163 1.12 1.05 1.09
CA LEU A 163 2.20 1.06 2.10
C LEU A 163 2.20 2.32 2.96
N LYS A 164 1.62 3.41 2.45
CA LYS A 164 1.54 4.68 3.17
C LYS A 164 0.33 4.73 4.10
N ILE A 165 -0.67 3.87 3.93
CA ILE A 165 -1.91 3.92 4.70
C ILE A 165 -1.65 3.50 6.15
N ILE A 166 -2.13 4.30 7.10
CA ILE A 166 -2.14 3.95 8.51
C ILE A 166 -3.10 2.79 8.72
N LYS A 167 -2.62 1.74 9.39
CA LYS A 167 -3.39 0.54 9.71
C LYS A 167 -3.68 0.48 11.21
N TYR A 168 -4.74 -0.19 11.61
CA TYR A 168 -4.92 -0.50 13.03
C TYR A 168 -3.87 -1.53 13.45
N ASP A 169 -3.57 -1.54 14.74
CA ASP A 169 -2.56 -2.39 15.36
C ASP A 169 -1.14 -2.18 14.81
N THR A 170 -0.90 -1.08 14.07
CA THR A 170 0.44 -0.61 13.71
C THR A 170 0.94 0.47 14.65
N LEU A 171 2.26 0.57 14.76
CA LEU A 171 2.92 1.59 15.54
C LEU A 171 3.05 2.88 14.74
N ILE A 172 2.78 4.01 15.40
CA ILE A 172 2.93 5.33 14.83
C ILE A 172 3.69 6.25 15.80
N ALA A 173 4.08 7.42 15.29
CA ALA A 173 4.40 8.59 16.08
C ALA A 173 3.57 9.80 15.60
N LEU A 174 3.36 10.76 16.51
CA LEU A 174 2.64 12.00 16.23
C LEU A 174 3.57 13.19 16.46
N LYS A 175 3.90 13.91 15.40
CA LYS A 175 4.78 15.08 15.45
C LYS A 175 3.96 16.36 15.42
N HIS A 176 4.04 17.18 16.45
CA HIS A 176 3.40 18.48 16.46
C HIS A 176 4.01 19.38 15.38
N VAL A 177 3.21 19.89 14.45
CA VAL A 177 3.68 20.61 13.26
C VAL A 177 4.45 21.88 13.64
N THR A 178 3.90 22.72 14.51
CA THR A 178 4.50 24.01 14.87
C THR A 178 5.84 23.85 15.59
N THR A 179 5.95 22.91 16.53
CA THR A 179 7.15 22.77 17.39
C THR A 179 8.15 21.73 16.88
N GLY A 180 7.70 20.84 15.99
CA GLY A 180 8.47 19.70 15.49
C GLY A 180 8.73 18.60 16.53
N ARG A 181 8.08 18.66 17.70
CA ARG A 181 8.26 17.72 18.82
C ARG A 181 7.21 16.63 18.81
N TYR A 182 7.56 15.44 19.28
CA TYR A 182 6.66 14.29 19.25
C TYR A 182 5.80 14.15 20.51
N LEU A 183 4.53 13.79 20.34
CA LEU A 183 3.63 13.43 21.44
C LEU A 183 4.24 12.26 22.20
N SER A 184 4.45 12.43 23.50
CA SER A 184 5.21 11.50 24.34
C SER A 184 4.55 11.25 25.69
N SER A 185 4.82 10.10 26.30
CA SER A 185 4.47 9.77 27.67
C SER A 185 5.58 8.90 28.31
N CYS A 186 5.62 8.84 29.63
CA CYS A 186 6.59 8.03 30.38
C CYS A 186 5.99 7.59 31.72
N ASP A 187 6.72 6.76 32.47
CA ASP A 187 6.30 6.30 33.80
C ASP A 187 6.53 7.36 34.90
N ILE A 188 6.12 8.60 34.63
CA ILE A 188 6.11 9.72 35.57
C ILE A 188 4.67 10.19 35.70
N ASN A 189 4.21 10.41 36.93
CA ASN A 189 2.86 10.90 37.22
C ASN A 189 2.86 12.40 37.52
N TYR A 190 1.74 13.07 37.21
CA TYR A 190 1.51 14.42 37.71
C TYR A 190 1.51 14.45 39.24
N GLN A 191 2.12 15.48 39.84
CA GLN A 191 2.11 15.67 41.30
C GLN A 191 0.79 16.27 41.80
N THR A 192 0.09 17.00 40.92
CA THR A 192 -1.22 17.62 41.12
C THR A 192 -2.20 17.14 40.05
N GLY A 193 -3.44 17.62 40.03
CA GLY A 193 -4.41 17.21 39.02
C GLY A 193 -4.81 15.74 39.17
N SER A 194 -4.83 14.98 38.06
CA SER A 194 -5.31 13.59 38.08
C SER A 194 -4.37 12.61 38.77
N ARG A 195 -3.09 12.97 38.95
CA ARG A 195 -2.01 12.09 39.42
C ARG A 195 -1.75 10.86 38.54
N ARG A 196 -2.11 10.94 37.25
CA ARG A 196 -1.87 9.90 36.24
C ARG A 196 -0.60 10.19 35.44
N ASN A 197 -0.22 9.26 34.54
CA ASN A 197 1.00 9.40 33.76
C ASN A 197 0.93 10.66 32.89
N ILE A 198 2.04 11.40 32.86
CA ILE A 198 2.13 12.63 32.11
C ILE A 198 2.12 12.38 30.61
N VAL A 199 1.60 13.36 29.87
CA VAL A 199 1.70 13.43 28.41
C VAL A 199 2.28 14.79 28.07
N PHE A 200 3.27 14.80 27.18
CA PHE A 200 4.04 16.00 26.86
C PHE A 200 4.53 15.97 25.40
N ALA A 201 5.00 17.10 24.89
CA ALA A 201 5.68 17.16 23.61
C ALA A 201 7.20 17.02 23.84
N GLY A 202 7.72 15.85 23.50
CA GLY A 202 9.09 15.43 23.79
C GLY A 202 10.13 15.97 22.80
N GLU A 203 11.02 15.09 22.37
CA GLU A 203 12.13 15.43 21.48
C GLU A 203 11.67 15.73 20.05
N LYS A 204 12.58 16.32 19.25
CA LYS A 204 12.36 16.58 17.81
C LYS A 204 12.60 15.37 16.91
N PHE A 205 12.99 14.24 17.50
CA PHE A 205 13.09 12.92 16.90
C PHE A 205 12.28 11.96 17.76
N TYR A 206 11.65 10.96 17.14
CA TYR A 206 10.88 9.97 17.90
C TYR A 206 11.84 9.06 18.70
N ASN A 207 11.39 8.63 19.88
CA ASN A 207 12.09 7.69 20.75
C ASN A 207 11.07 6.76 21.42
N SER A 208 11.46 5.96 22.42
CA SER A 208 10.55 4.99 23.05
C SER A 208 9.30 5.64 23.68
N HIS A 209 9.43 6.85 24.21
CA HIS A 209 8.33 7.61 24.83
C HIS A 209 7.30 8.13 23.84
N SER A 210 7.60 8.12 22.53
CA SER A 210 6.74 8.75 21.51
C SER A 210 6.07 7.77 20.57
N ILE A 211 6.06 6.47 20.92
CA ILE A 211 5.50 5.42 20.08
C ILE A 211 4.12 5.04 20.59
N TRP A 212 3.15 5.08 19.68
CA TRP A 212 1.74 4.83 19.97
C TRP A 212 1.21 3.70 19.09
N LEU A 213 0.39 2.83 19.68
CA LEU A 213 -0.37 1.81 18.97
C LEU A 213 -1.81 2.30 18.79
N LEU A 214 -2.32 2.26 17.55
CA LEU A 214 -3.73 2.52 17.27
C LEU A 214 -4.53 1.24 17.45
N THR A 215 -5.47 1.22 18.38
CA THR A 215 -6.36 0.08 18.59
C THR A 215 -7.76 0.41 18.12
N LYS A 216 -8.31 -0.44 17.26
CA LYS A 216 -9.67 -0.30 16.74
C LYS A 216 -10.70 -0.49 17.86
N ILE A 217 -11.70 0.38 17.91
CA ILE A 217 -12.88 0.15 18.75
C ILE A 217 -13.75 -0.92 18.09
N LYS A 218 -14.23 -1.89 18.87
CA LYS A 218 -15.09 -2.97 18.36
C LYS A 218 -16.40 -2.39 17.81
N SER A 219 -16.40 -2.02 16.53
CA SER A 219 -17.57 -1.56 15.79
C SER A 219 -18.27 -2.74 15.12
N HIS A 220 -19.61 -2.70 15.09
CA HIS A 220 -20.48 -3.66 14.42
C HIS A 220 -20.34 -3.69 12.88
N LYS A 221 -19.50 -2.83 12.30
CA LYS A 221 -19.22 -2.84 10.85
C LYS A 221 -18.30 -4.01 10.51
N LEU A 222 -18.88 -5.20 10.34
CA LEU A 222 -18.25 -6.30 9.62
C LEU A 222 -17.68 -5.75 8.30
N ASN A 223 -16.42 -6.09 8.03
CA ASN A 223 -15.70 -5.91 6.75
C ASN A 223 -14.92 -4.61 6.55
N GLN A 224 -14.75 -3.73 7.53
CA GLN A 224 -13.72 -2.69 7.40
C GLN A 224 -12.35 -3.34 7.58
N GLN A 225 -11.54 -3.32 6.51
CA GLN A 225 -10.13 -3.69 6.52
C GLN A 225 -9.39 -3.05 7.69
N ASN A 226 -8.19 -3.58 7.99
CA ASN A 226 -7.32 -3.09 9.06
C ASN A 226 -6.73 -1.70 8.77
N MET A 227 -7.43 -0.81 8.06
CA MET A 227 -7.00 0.52 7.63
C MET A 227 -7.77 1.60 8.40
N VAL A 228 -7.09 2.70 8.72
CA VAL A 228 -7.66 3.82 9.46
C VAL A 228 -8.27 4.82 8.49
N PHE A 229 -9.53 5.17 8.71
CA PHE A 229 -10.24 6.19 7.97
C PHE A 229 -10.30 7.52 8.72
N TYR A 230 -10.42 8.61 7.99
CA TYR A 230 -10.82 9.88 8.61
C TYR A 230 -12.19 9.72 9.26
N ASN A 231 -12.33 10.28 10.46
CA ASN A 231 -13.49 10.14 11.34
C ASN A 231 -13.69 8.75 11.94
N ASP A 232 -12.77 7.80 11.75
CA ASP A 232 -12.82 6.58 12.54
C ASP A 232 -12.57 6.86 14.02
N GLU A 233 -13.17 6.00 14.85
CA GLU A 233 -13.04 6.02 16.29
C GLU A 233 -12.08 4.94 16.77
N PHE A 234 -11.12 5.33 17.59
CA PHE A 234 -10.05 4.43 18.04
C PHE A 234 -9.47 4.82 19.39
N HIS A 235 -8.56 4.00 19.89
CA HIS A 235 -7.78 4.30 21.09
C HIS A 235 -6.30 4.42 20.76
N PHE A 236 -5.62 5.36 21.43
CA PHE A 236 -4.16 5.43 21.47
C PHE A 236 -3.66 4.67 22.69
N ARG A 237 -2.72 3.75 22.48
CA ARG A 237 -2.00 3.09 23.55
C ARG A 237 -0.53 3.43 23.46
N HIS A 238 0.03 3.95 24.55
CA HIS A 238 1.47 4.18 24.65
C HIS A 238 2.21 2.84 24.65
N LYS A 239 3.20 2.67 23.78
CA LYS A 239 3.90 1.39 23.61
C LYS A 239 4.65 0.95 24.86
N GLU A 240 5.34 1.87 25.52
CA GLU A 240 6.23 1.54 26.64
C GLU A 240 5.45 1.24 27.93
N THR A 241 4.46 2.05 28.26
CA THR A 241 3.69 1.90 29.51
C THR A 241 2.41 1.07 29.34
N ASN A 242 2.03 0.73 28.10
CA ASN A 242 0.78 0.02 27.75
C ASN A 242 -0.50 0.76 28.21
N ASN A 243 -0.39 2.03 28.59
CA ASN A 243 -1.50 2.87 29.05
C ASN A 243 -2.20 3.56 27.88
N LEU A 244 -3.51 3.79 28.03
CA LEU A 244 -4.33 4.50 27.07
C LEU A 244 -4.19 6.01 27.27
N PHE A 245 -4.13 6.76 26.17
CA PHE A 245 -4.01 8.22 26.16
C PHE A 245 -5.37 8.90 26.13
N TRP A 246 -5.57 9.91 26.98
CA TRP A 246 -6.82 10.62 27.18
C TRP A 246 -6.62 12.12 27.44
N LEU A 247 -7.72 12.87 27.33
CA LEU A 247 -7.85 14.25 27.79
C LEU A 247 -8.89 14.29 28.92
N SER A 248 -8.64 15.11 29.93
CA SER A 248 -9.54 15.21 31.08
C SER A 248 -10.63 16.26 30.88
N TYR A 249 -11.88 15.89 31.20
CA TYR A 249 -12.98 16.83 31.33
C TYR A 249 -13.01 17.56 32.69
N SER A 250 -12.25 17.08 33.68
CA SER A 250 -12.35 17.55 35.07
C SER A 250 -11.05 18.13 35.61
N TYR A 251 -9.91 17.58 35.19
CA TYR A 251 -8.60 18.01 35.65
C TYR A 251 -7.98 19.03 34.71
N LYS A 252 -7.33 20.03 35.31
CA LYS A 252 -6.72 21.14 34.59
C LYS A 252 -5.24 20.91 34.35
N SER A 253 -4.75 21.30 33.18
CA SER A 253 -3.34 21.22 32.81
C SER A 253 -2.47 22.08 33.74
N PRO A 254 -1.20 21.69 33.99
CA PRO A 254 -0.37 22.33 35.01
C PRO A 254 -0.07 23.81 34.79
N THR A 255 0.00 24.27 33.54
CA THR A 255 0.49 25.60 33.18
C THR A 255 -0.63 26.50 32.69
N THR A 256 -1.39 26.03 31.70
CA THR A 256 -2.42 26.84 31.02
C THR A 256 -3.80 26.70 31.63
N GLY A 257 -4.04 25.71 32.50
CA GLY A 257 -5.35 25.47 33.11
C GLY A 257 -6.42 24.96 32.12
N GLN A 258 -5.99 24.49 30.95
CA GLN A 258 -6.82 23.81 29.94
C GLN A 258 -7.10 22.36 30.37
N SER A 259 -7.62 21.48 29.51
CA SER A 259 -7.83 20.07 29.87
C SER A 259 -6.50 19.33 29.98
N GLU A 260 -6.29 18.63 31.10
CA GLU A 260 -5.08 17.83 31.32
C GLU A 260 -5.00 16.64 30.35
N ALA A 261 -3.87 16.49 29.65
CA ALA A 261 -3.55 15.32 28.85
C ALA A 261 -2.85 14.27 29.71
N PHE A 262 -3.32 13.02 29.71
CA PHE A 262 -2.80 11.97 30.59
C PHE A 262 -2.88 10.58 29.98
N CYS A 263 -2.07 9.65 30.50
CA CYS A 263 -2.17 8.22 30.21
C CYS A 263 -2.66 7.44 31.43
N ASN A 264 -3.53 6.44 31.23
CA ASN A 264 -4.01 5.55 32.29
C ASN A 264 -4.30 4.13 31.78
N TYR A 265 -4.30 3.14 32.67
CA TYR A 265 -4.68 1.77 32.33
C TYR A 265 -6.20 1.60 32.13
N GLU A 266 -7.00 2.51 32.71
CA GLU A 266 -8.46 2.47 32.61
C GLU A 266 -8.95 2.84 31.21
N THR A 267 -9.95 2.10 30.75
CA THR A 267 -10.72 2.43 29.55
C THR A 267 -11.94 3.25 29.96
N TYR A 268 -12.14 4.39 29.28
CA TYR A 268 -13.34 5.21 29.43
C TYR A 268 -14.24 5.03 28.21
N ASP A 269 -15.52 5.40 28.35
CA ASP A 269 -16.48 5.44 27.23
C ASP A 269 -16.26 6.70 26.37
N VAL A 270 -15.02 6.89 25.94
CA VAL A 270 -14.58 7.99 25.08
C VAL A 270 -13.59 7.45 24.05
N CYS A 271 -13.52 8.07 22.89
CA CYS A 271 -12.68 7.63 21.79
C CYS A 271 -11.95 8.79 21.13
N TRP A 272 -10.82 8.48 20.50
CA TRP A 272 -10.14 9.43 19.62
C TRP A 272 -10.70 9.37 18.22
N GLN A 273 -10.75 10.53 17.58
CA GLN A 273 -11.11 10.68 16.18
C GLN A 273 -10.10 11.56 15.44
N ILE A 274 -9.70 11.12 14.25
CA ILE A 274 -8.88 11.89 13.31
C ILE A 274 -9.80 12.74 12.42
N ILE A 275 -9.60 14.05 12.43
CA ILE A 275 -10.39 14.99 11.63
C ILE A 275 -9.58 15.49 10.44
N ASN A 276 -10.24 15.54 9.28
CA ASN A 276 -9.78 16.25 8.09
C ASN A 276 -10.50 17.60 7.95
N LEU A 277 -9.80 18.72 8.13
CA LEU A 277 -10.38 20.07 7.98
C LEU A 277 -10.12 20.72 6.62
N GLU A 278 -9.24 20.16 5.77
CA GLU A 278 -8.91 20.70 4.45
C GLU A 278 -9.89 20.30 3.33
N SER A 279 -11.10 19.85 3.69
CA SER A 279 -12.15 19.46 2.73
C SER A 279 -12.78 20.64 1.96
N LYS A 280 -12.36 21.89 2.20
CA LYS A 280 -12.91 23.08 1.51
C LYS A 280 -12.29 23.41 0.15
N ASN A 281 -11.11 22.89 -0.18
CA ASN A 281 -10.42 23.21 -1.45
C ASN A 281 -10.40 22.06 -2.47
N ARG A 282 -11.25 21.05 -2.31
CA ARG A 282 -11.22 19.88 -3.18
C ARG A 282 -12.24 20.03 -4.30
N THR A 283 -11.74 20.23 -5.51
CA THR A 283 -12.52 20.04 -6.73
C THR A 283 -13.06 18.62 -6.78
N HIS A 284 -14.31 18.49 -7.21
CA HIS A 284 -15.19 17.31 -7.19
C HIS A 284 -14.68 15.97 -7.78
N ASN A 285 -13.39 15.85 -8.15
CA ASN A 285 -12.79 14.65 -8.75
C ASN A 285 -11.86 13.85 -7.82
N ASP A 286 -11.43 14.37 -6.67
CA ASP A 286 -10.56 13.64 -5.72
C ASP A 286 -11.34 13.01 -4.57
N ASN A 287 -12.13 11.98 -4.87
CA ASN A 287 -12.75 11.08 -3.88
C ASN A 287 -11.71 10.13 -3.22
N ASN A 288 -10.46 10.56 -3.04
CA ASN A 288 -9.30 9.70 -2.76
C ASN A 288 -8.74 9.72 -1.33
N THR A 289 -9.31 10.43 -0.36
CA THR A 289 -8.79 10.36 1.04
C THR A 289 -9.88 10.04 2.04
N LEU A 290 -10.44 8.84 1.90
CA LEU A 290 -11.12 8.18 2.99
C LEU A 290 -10.11 7.67 4.03
N TYR A 291 -8.91 7.28 3.60
CA TYR A 291 -7.85 6.71 4.43
C TYR A 291 -6.90 7.78 4.96
N VAL A 292 -6.35 7.55 6.14
CA VAL A 292 -5.25 8.33 6.72
C VAL A 292 -3.93 7.76 6.22
N ASN A 293 -3.07 8.59 5.64
CA ASN A 293 -1.73 8.21 5.23
C ASN A 293 -0.67 8.70 6.22
N SER A 294 0.45 7.99 6.25
CA SER A 294 1.69 8.45 6.84
C SER A 294 2.10 9.77 6.19
N LYS A 295 2.48 10.72 7.03
CA LYS A 295 2.79 12.13 6.74
C LYS A 295 1.57 13.02 6.47
N ASP A 296 0.35 12.53 6.66
CA ASP A 296 -0.81 13.41 6.67
C ASP A 296 -0.74 14.38 7.86
N ILE A 297 -1.15 15.62 7.62
CA ILE A 297 -1.37 16.59 8.69
C ILE A 297 -2.80 16.42 9.19
N ILE A 298 -2.92 15.98 10.43
CA ILE A 298 -4.18 15.61 11.08
C ILE A 298 -4.46 16.50 12.28
N LYS A 299 -5.73 16.53 12.67
CA LYS A 299 -6.18 17.05 13.97
C LYS A 299 -6.88 15.95 14.72
N LEU A 300 -6.68 15.92 16.03
CA LEU A 300 -7.19 14.86 16.90
C LEU A 300 -8.18 15.47 17.89
N LYS A 301 -9.32 14.80 18.06
CA LYS A 301 -10.25 15.10 19.15
C LYS A 301 -10.65 13.86 19.92
N ILE A 302 -11.05 14.06 21.17
CA ILE A 302 -11.81 13.06 21.92
C ILE A 302 -13.31 13.32 21.75
N ILE A 303 -14.05 12.24 21.54
CA ILE A 303 -15.51 12.18 21.53
C ILE A 303 -15.96 11.37 22.74
N GLY A 304 -16.96 11.85 23.45
CA GLY A 304 -17.58 11.19 24.60
C GLY A 304 -18.88 11.89 24.98
N ASP A 305 -19.31 11.73 26.23
CA ASP A 305 -20.52 12.39 26.77
C ASP A 305 -20.38 13.92 26.94
N GLY A 306 -19.14 14.41 26.94
CA GLY A 306 -18.81 15.83 27.08
C GLY A 306 -18.73 16.56 25.73
N GLN A 307 -18.26 17.81 25.77
CA GLN A 307 -17.91 18.53 24.54
C GLN A 307 -16.69 17.89 23.87
N ASP A 308 -16.53 18.11 22.56
CA ASP A 308 -15.34 17.67 21.84
C ASP A 308 -14.11 18.43 22.36
N LEU A 309 -13.08 17.69 22.80
CA LEU A 309 -11.79 18.27 23.19
C LEU A 309 -10.74 18.00 22.11
N TYR A 310 -10.10 19.06 21.64
CA TYR A 310 -9.06 19.00 20.61
C TYR A 310 -7.66 18.95 21.22
N LEU A 311 -6.80 18.10 20.66
CA LEU A 311 -5.42 17.95 21.10
C LEU A 311 -4.55 19.10 20.60
N ARG A 312 -3.89 19.78 21.54
CA ARG A 312 -3.02 20.93 21.28
C ARG A 312 -1.68 20.76 21.96
N SER A 313 -0.65 21.30 21.32
CA SER A 313 0.62 21.61 21.98
C SER A 313 1.07 23.04 21.68
N HIS A 314 1.99 23.55 22.47
CA HIS A 314 2.45 24.94 22.46
C HIS A 314 3.78 25.05 23.20
N ASP A 315 4.32 26.26 23.34
CA ASP A 315 5.60 26.56 23.98
C ASP A 315 5.58 26.62 25.51
N PHE A 316 4.40 26.58 26.14
CA PHE A 316 4.30 26.47 27.60
C PHE A 316 4.87 25.15 28.13
N THR A 317 5.51 25.21 29.30
CA THR A 317 6.19 24.08 29.93
C THR A 317 5.83 23.95 31.41
N PHE A 318 5.88 22.73 31.93
CA PHE A 318 5.78 22.44 33.37
C PHE A 318 6.99 21.63 33.84
N THR A 319 7.23 21.59 35.16
CA THR A 319 8.38 20.88 35.74
C THR A 319 7.93 19.84 36.76
N ILE A 320 8.50 18.63 36.69
CA ILE A 320 8.34 17.56 37.67
C ILE A 320 9.73 16.99 37.95
N ASN A 321 10.09 16.84 39.22
CA ASN A 321 11.38 16.26 39.65
C ASN A 321 12.60 16.91 38.94
N ASP A 322 12.63 18.24 38.85
CA ASP A 322 13.66 19.04 38.18
C ASP A 322 13.80 18.83 36.65
N GLU A 323 12.90 18.06 36.04
CA GLU A 323 12.80 17.91 34.57
C GLU A 323 11.68 18.79 34.01
N THR A 324 11.95 19.47 32.90
CA THR A 324 11.00 20.38 32.22
C THR A 324 10.38 19.72 30.99
N PHE A 325 9.05 19.70 30.94
CA PHE A 325 8.25 19.09 29.89
C PHE A 325 7.43 20.15 29.15
N GLN A 326 7.33 20.03 27.82
CA GLN A 326 6.43 20.89 27.04
C GLN A 326 5.00 20.38 27.17
N GLU A 327 4.10 21.29 27.56
CA GLU A 327 2.73 20.96 27.86
C GLU A 327 1.94 20.56 26.60
N VAL A 328 1.09 19.55 26.78
CA VAL A 328 0.09 19.07 25.81
C VAL A 328 -1.26 19.12 26.51
N VAL A 329 -2.28 19.62 25.84
CA VAL A 329 -3.60 19.88 26.45
C VAL A 329 -4.74 19.49 25.53
N GLY A 330 -5.91 19.30 26.14
CA GLY A 330 -7.20 19.36 25.46
C GLY A 330 -7.79 20.77 25.53
N HIS A 331 -8.49 21.21 24.50
CA HIS A 331 -9.23 22.48 24.54
C HIS A 331 -10.53 22.46 23.72
N GLU A 332 -11.42 23.40 24.04
CA GLU A 332 -12.66 23.69 23.29
C GLU A 332 -12.54 24.95 22.42
N ASP A 333 -11.40 25.65 22.53
CA ASP A 333 -11.14 26.90 21.80
C ASP A 333 -11.06 26.71 20.27
N ARG A 334 -11.04 27.83 19.54
CA ARG A 334 -10.86 27.85 18.09
C ARG A 334 -9.63 27.03 17.67
N ILE A 335 -9.85 26.17 16.68
CA ILE A 335 -8.82 25.34 16.06
C ILE A 335 -7.88 26.20 15.21
N GLY A 336 -6.58 25.99 15.34
CA GLY A 336 -5.50 26.68 14.62
C GLY A 336 -4.33 25.76 14.28
N ALA A 337 -3.16 26.38 14.03
CA ALA A 337 -1.93 25.68 13.64
C ALA A 337 -1.33 24.82 14.77
N ASN A 338 -1.56 25.19 16.03
CA ASN A 338 -1.07 24.48 17.21
C ASN A 338 -1.84 23.16 17.52
N ASP A 339 -2.80 22.82 16.66
CA ASP A 339 -3.63 21.61 16.79
C ASP A 339 -3.27 20.59 15.70
N GLU A 340 -2.25 20.89 14.89
CA GLU A 340 -1.82 20.11 13.73
C GLU A 340 -0.71 19.14 14.13
N TRP A 341 -0.94 17.87 13.80
CA TRP A 341 -0.03 16.77 14.06
C TRP A 341 0.25 16.03 12.76
N CYS A 342 1.52 15.79 12.46
CA CYS A 342 1.93 14.88 11.39
C CYS A 342 1.95 13.45 11.94
N ILE A 343 1.11 12.58 11.37
CA ILE A 343 1.08 11.15 11.74
C ILE A 343 2.12 10.37 10.93
N GLU A 344 2.99 9.62 11.58
CA GLU A 344 4.10 8.91 10.93
C GLU A 344 4.06 7.43 11.28
N LEU A 345 4.12 6.55 10.28
CA LEU A 345 4.35 5.11 10.50
C LEU A 345 5.74 4.88 11.08
N ILE A 346 5.83 3.97 12.06
CA ILE A 346 7.09 3.48 12.59
C ILE A 346 7.37 2.11 11.97
N GLU A 347 8.53 2.00 11.31
CA GLU A 347 9.03 0.77 10.70
C GLU A 347 9.55 -0.24 11.73
#